data_AF-A0AB73K8M5-F1
#
_entry.id   AF-A0AB73K8M5-F1
#
_cell.length_a   1.000
_cell.length_b   1.000
_cell.length_c   1.000
_cell.angle_alpha   90.00
_cell.angle_beta   90.00
_cell.angle_gamma   90.00
#
_symmetry.space_group_name_H-M   'P 1'
#
loop_
_entity.id
_entity.type
_entity.pdbx_description
1 polymer ?
#
loop_
_entity_poly.entity_id
_entity_poly.type
_entity_poly.pdbx_seq_one_letter_code
_entity_poly.pdbx_strand_id
1 'polypeptide(L)' 'MTVEQIKRKIEVGDYILASKLLNITPENVRARFSREKMDAIEALKAIISNRERFIKEYHKKISG' A
#
# COMPACT_ATOMS: atom_id res chain seq x y z
N MET A 1 4.59 -10.04 -0.36
CA MET A 1 4.86 -9.34 0.91
C MET A 1 4.06 -10.02 2.01
N THR A 2 4.66 -10.27 3.17
CA THR A 2 3.96 -10.68 4.40
C THR A 2 3.28 -9.48 5.08
N VAL A 3 2.39 -9.71 6.05
CA VAL A 3 1.75 -8.65 6.84
C VAL A 3 2.81 -7.78 7.54
N GLU A 4 3.83 -8.39 8.15
CA GLU A 4 4.96 -7.68 8.77
C GLU A 4 5.74 -6.82 7.77
N GLN A 5 5.92 -7.30 6.53
CA GLN A 5 6.56 -6.50 5.48
C GLN A 5 5.69 -5.31 5.06
N ILE A 6 4.37 -5.48 4.99
CA ILE A 6 3.43 -4.38 4.73
C ILE A 6 3.53 -3.34 5.86
N LYS A 7 3.46 -3.78 7.14
CA LYS A 7 3.57 -2.89 8.31
C LYS A 7 4.84 -2.02 8.30
N ARG A 8 5.96 -2.55 7.82
CA ARG A 8 7.24 -1.82 7.75
C ARG A 8 7.35 -0.84 6.58
N LYS A 9 6.64 -1.11 5.48
CA LYS A 9 6.78 -0.37 4.21
C LYS A 9 5.64 0.61 3.94
N ILE A 10 4.52 0.45 4.64
CA ILE A 10 3.31 1.24 4.44
C ILE A 10 3.53 2.70 4.81
N GLU A 11 3.04 3.58 3.95
CA GLU A 11 3.03 5.03 4.15
C GLU A 11 1.59 5.54 4.30
N VAL A 12 1.42 6.75 4.85
CA VAL A 12 0.08 7.36 5.04
C VAL A 12 -0.69 7.46 3.71
N GLY A 13 0.00 7.77 2.62
CA GLY A 13 -0.59 7.84 1.27
C GLY A 13 -1.14 6.50 0.77
N ASP A 14 -0.57 5.38 1.21
CA ASP A 14 -1.03 4.05 0.80
C ASP A 14 -2.43 3.75 1.37
N TYR A 15 -2.71 4.19 2.60
CA TYR A 15 -4.05 4.07 3.19
C TYR A 15 -5.09 4.89 2.44
N ILE A 16 -4.74 6.09 1.99
CA ILE A 16 -5.63 6.97 1.22
C ILE A 16 -5.95 6.33 -0.13
N LEU A 17 -4.95 5.75 -0.81
CA LEU A 17 -5.18 5.09 -2.09
C LEU A 17 -5.99 3.80 -1.93
N ALA A 18 -5.69 3.00 -0.91
CA ALA A 18 -6.45 1.79 -0.59
C ALA A 18 -7.92 2.11 -0.28
N SER A 19 -8.20 3.24 0.38
CA SER A 19 -9.57 3.66 0.70
C SER A 19 -10.39 3.92 -0.57
N LYS A 20 -9.76 4.51 -1.60
CA LYS A 20 -10.38 4.73 -2.92
C LYS A 20 -10.63 3.41 -3.64
N LEU A 21 -9.68 2.46 -3.61
CA LEU A 21 -9.83 1.15 -4.25
C LEU A 21 -10.95 0.31 -3.62
N LEU A 22 -11.08 0.37 -2.29
CA LEU A 22 -12.03 -0.42 -1.53
C LEU A 22 -13.37 0.29 -1.28
N ASN A 23 -13.52 1.53 -1.76
CA ASN A 23 -14.67 2.41 -1.51
C ASN A 23 -15.06 2.51 -0.02
N ILE A 24 -14.06 2.74 0.83
CA ILE A 24 -14.20 2.92 2.29
C ILE A 24 -13.32 4.09 2.77
N THR A 25 -13.40 4.45 4.05
CA THR A 25 -12.53 5.47 4.65
C THR A 25 -11.12 4.93 4.94
N PRO A 26 -10.07 5.78 4.99
CA PRO A 26 -8.73 5.36 5.39
C PRO A 26 -8.69 4.72 6.79
N GLU A 27 -9.54 5.16 7.71
CA GLU A 27 -9.72 4.60 9.05
C GLU A 27 -10.24 3.16 8.97
N ASN A 28 -11.21 2.90 8.08
CA ASN A 28 -11.72 1.55 7.84
C ASN A 28 -10.67 0.65 7.18
N VAL A 29 -9.81 1.18 6.30
CA VAL A 29 -8.67 0.41 5.77
C VAL A 29 -7.72 0.02 6.91
N ARG A 30 -7.35 0.97 7.78
CA ARG A 30 -6.49 0.72 8.96
C ARG A 30 -7.08 -0.36 9.87
N ALA A 31 -8.37 -0.25 10.19
CA ALA A 31 -9.07 -1.22 11.03
C ALA A 31 -9.20 -2.61 10.38
N ARG A 32 -9.39 -2.67 9.05
CA ARG A 32 -9.44 -3.93 8.31
C ARG A 32 -8.06 -4.59 8.22
N PHE A 33 -7.01 -3.80 7.97
CA PHE A 33 -5.64 -4.28 7.94
C PHE A 33 -5.19 -4.81 9.31
N SER A 34 -5.50 -4.12 10.40
CA SER A 34 -5.18 -4.60 11.76
C SER A 34 -5.90 -5.88 12.16
N ARG A 35 -7.06 -6.16 11.54
CA ARG A 35 -7.84 -7.40 11.67
C ARG A 35 -7.50 -8.44 10.59
N GLU A 36 -6.40 -8.23 9.87
CA GLU A 36 -5.89 -9.12 8.83
C GLU A 36 -6.93 -9.49 7.76
N LYS A 37 -7.80 -8.53 7.41
CA LYS A 37 -8.78 -8.74 6.34
C LYS A 37 -8.06 -8.77 4.98
N MET A 38 -8.33 -9.83 4.23
CA MET A 38 -7.63 -10.13 2.97
C MET A 38 -7.76 -9.02 1.91
N ASP A 39 -8.90 -8.34 1.86
CA ASP A 39 -9.12 -7.22 0.94
C ASP A 39 -8.17 -6.04 1.21
N ALA A 40 -8.00 -5.67 2.48
CA ALA A 40 -7.05 -4.63 2.88
C ALA A 40 -5.60 -5.07 2.68
N ILE A 41 -5.26 -6.33 2.98
CA ILE A 41 -3.92 -6.88 2.77
C ILE A 41 -3.56 -6.85 1.28
N GLU A 42 -4.42 -7.35 0.40
CA GLU A 42 -4.14 -7.41 -1.04
C GLU A 42 -4.10 -6.01 -1.67
N ALA A 43 -4.99 -5.10 -1.26
CA ALA A 43 -4.95 -3.71 -1.72
C ALA A 43 -3.62 -3.02 -1.35
N LEU A 44 -3.22 -3.09 -0.08
CA LEU A 44 -1.99 -2.47 0.42
C LEU A 44 -0.74 -3.10 -0.21
N LYS A 45 -0.73 -4.42 -0.36
CA LYS A 45 0.35 -5.15 -1.04
C LYS A 45 0.53 -4.70 -2.49
N ALA A 46 -0.57 -4.56 -3.24
CA ALA A 46 -0.52 -4.10 -4.63
C ALA A 46 -0.02 -2.65 -4.73
N ILE A 47 -0.53 -1.76 -3.86
CA ILE A 47 -0.14 -0.35 -3.83
C ILE A 47 1.36 -0.20 -3.51
N ILE A 48 1.84 -0.81 -2.42
CA ILE A 48 3.23 -0.67 -1.99
C ILE A 48 4.18 -1.22 -3.05
N SER A 49 3.86 -2.39 -3.63
CA SER A 49 4.69 -3.00 -4.68
C SER A 49 4.79 -2.09 -5.92
N ASN A 50 3.67 -1.47 -6.31
CA ASN A 50 3.65 -0.54 -7.43
C ASN A 50 4.40 0.75 -7.12
N ARG A 51 4.26 1.31 -5.92
CA ARG A 51 4.96 2.53 -5.48
C ARG A 51 6.47 2.33 -5.48
N GLU A 52 6.96 1.25 -4.88
CA GLU A 52 8.40 0.93 -4.85
C GLU A 52 8.96 0.72 -6.26
N ARG A 53 8.21 -0.01 -7.12
CA ARG A 53 8.60 -0.20 -8.52
C ARG A 53 8.70 1.13 -9.26
N PHE A 54 7.66 1.96 -9.15
CA PHE A 54 7.59 3.26 -9.82
C PHE A 54 8.73 4.19 -9.39
N ILE A 55 9.00 4.31 -8.09
CA ILE A 55 10.10 5.14 -7.57
C ILE A 55 11.45 4.67 -8.12
N LYS A 56 11.69 3.34 -8.10
CA LYS A 56 12.92 2.75 -8.63
C LYS A 56 13.10 3.03 -10.12
N GLU A 57 12.05 2.86 -10.90
CA GLU A 57 12.06 3.14 -12.34
C GLU A 57 12.27 4.64 -12.63
N TYR A 58 11.63 5.51 -11.85
CA TYR A 58 11.78 6.95 -11.99
C TYR A 58 13.21 7.41 -11.69
N HIS A 59 13.82 6.91 -10.61
CA HIS A 59 15.22 7.22 -10.30
C HIS A 59 16.18 6.75 -11.40
N LYS A 60 15.99 5.54 -11.94
CA LYS A 60 16.79 5.05 -13.08
C LYS A 60 16.66 5.96 -14.31
N LYS A 61 15.44 6.47 -14.57
CA LYS A 61 15.17 7.34 -15.72
C LYS A 61 15.89 8.69 -15.61
N ILE A 62 16.05 9.24 -14.40
CA ILE A 62 16.67 10.57 -14.20
C ILE A 62 18.18 10.52 -13.94
N SER A 63 18.73 9.35 -13.57
CA SER A 63 20.16 9.15 -13.31
C SER A 63 20.94 8.63 -14.52
N GLY A 64 20.28 8.39 -15.65
CA GLY A 64 20.89 8.04 -16.94
C GLY A 64 20.84 9.20 -17.91
#